data_AF-F6PQP3-F1
#
_entry.id   AF-F6PQP3-F1
#
_cell.length_a   1.000
_cell.length_b   1.000
_cell.length_c   1.000
_cell.angle_alpha   90.00
_cell.angle_beta   90.00
_cell.angle_gamma   90.00
#
_symmetry.space_group_name_H-M   'P 1'
#
loop_
_entity.id
_entity.type
_entity.pdbx_description
1 polymer ?
#
loop_
_entity_poly.entity_id
_entity_poly.type
_entity_poly.pdbx_seq_one_letter_code
_entity_poly.pdbx_strand_id
1 'polypeptide(L)'
;MSGGLLIALQSDSYVELGWYRDQQFRGKMEDQEKLLKKSCTLCVGNLSFYTTEEQIYELFSKSGDIKKIIMGLDKVKKTACGFCFVEYYCRADAENAMRYINGTHLDDRIIRTDWDAGFREGRQYGRGRSGGQVRDEYRQDYDLCSYRSCVCLGR
;
A
#
# COMPACT_ATOMS: atom_id res chain seq x y z
N MET A 1 20.40 34.53 11.13
CA MET A 1 19.87 34.43 9.76
C MET A 1 19.28 33.03 9.57
N SER A 2 18.08 32.80 10.10
CA SER A 2 17.32 31.57 9.84
C SER A 2 16.55 31.79 8.55
N GLY A 3 17.12 31.34 7.43
CA GLY A 3 16.42 31.29 6.15
C GLY A 3 15.20 30.38 6.30
N GLY A 4 14.02 30.97 6.44
CA GLY A 4 12.78 30.22 6.42
C GLY A 4 12.61 29.62 5.03
N LEU A 5 12.57 28.29 4.95
CA LEU A 5 12.20 27.61 3.72
C LEU A 5 10.76 28.01 3.34
N LEU A 6 10.54 28.29 2.05
CA LEU A 6 9.21 28.57 1.52
C LEU A 6 8.32 27.32 1.70
N ILE A 7 7.16 27.50 2.33
CA ILE A 7 6.17 26.44 2.58
C ILE A 7 5.79 25.70 1.28
N ALA A 8 5.73 26.42 0.15
CA ALA A 8 5.44 25.84 -1.16
C ALA A 8 6.50 24.83 -1.64
N LEU A 9 7.75 24.95 -1.18
CA LEU A 9 8.84 24.01 -1.49
C LEU A 9 8.89 22.83 -0.50
N GLN A 10 8.13 22.87 0.60
CA GLN A 10 8.03 21.79 1.59
C GLN A 10 6.78 20.92 1.41
N SER A 11 5.82 21.33 0.59
CA SER A 11 4.61 20.55 0.32
C SER A 11 4.96 19.35 -0.56
N ASP A 12 4.79 18.15 -0.03
CA ASP A 12 4.96 16.88 -0.73
C ASP A 12 3.68 16.06 -0.64
N SER A 13 2.72 16.38 -1.51
CA SER A 13 1.38 15.79 -1.50
C SER A 13 1.38 14.27 -1.74
N TYR A 14 2.42 13.72 -2.37
CA TYR A 14 2.51 12.29 -2.66
C TYR A 14 2.86 11.46 -1.42
N VAL A 15 3.48 12.08 -0.43
CA VAL A 15 3.93 11.43 0.81
C VAL A 15 2.91 11.61 1.94
N GLU A 16 1.88 12.43 1.75
CA GLU A 16 0.82 12.62 2.73
C GLU A 16 0.04 11.33 3.05
N LEU A 17 -0.55 11.28 4.24
CA LEU A 17 -1.34 10.12 4.64
C LEU A 17 -2.67 10.10 3.89
N GLY A 18 -2.97 8.99 3.23
CA GLY A 18 -4.30 8.73 2.70
C GLY A 18 -5.36 8.66 3.81
N TRP A 19 -6.63 8.68 3.41
CA TRP A 19 -7.77 8.55 4.33
C TRP A 19 -7.92 7.15 4.94
N TYR A 20 -7.20 6.16 4.41
CA TYR A 20 -7.29 4.78 4.86
C TYR A 20 -6.76 4.62 6.29
N ARG A 21 -7.52 3.91 7.13
CA ARG A 21 -7.13 3.48 8.47
C ARG A 21 -7.56 2.02 8.66
N ASP A 22 -6.75 1.27 9.38
CA ASP A 22 -6.98 -0.17 9.55
C ASP A 22 -7.90 -0.36 10.75
N GLN A 23 -9.15 -0.74 10.49
CA GLN A 23 -10.17 -0.97 11.52
C GLN A 23 -9.80 -2.11 12.49
N GLN A 24 -8.93 -3.03 12.09
CA GLN A 24 -8.44 -4.12 12.94
C GLN A 24 -7.14 -3.76 13.69
N PHE A 25 -6.65 -2.52 13.55
CA PHE A 25 -5.49 -2.06 14.29
C PHE A 25 -5.78 -2.05 15.80
N ARG A 26 -4.94 -2.77 16.56
CA ARG A 26 -5.01 -2.76 18.03
C ARG A 26 -4.35 -1.49 18.57
N GLY A 27 -5.13 -0.44 18.82
CA GLY A 27 -4.67 0.83 19.39
C GLY A 27 -5.62 1.99 19.10
N LYS A 28 -5.26 3.22 19.52
CA LYS A 28 -6.02 4.42 19.17
C LYS A 28 -5.68 4.89 17.75
N MET A 29 -6.59 5.64 17.13
CA MET A 29 -6.35 6.22 15.80
C MET A 29 -5.11 7.11 15.75
N GLU A 30 -4.86 7.89 16.80
CA GLU A 30 -3.66 8.73 16.92
C GLU A 30 -2.37 7.90 16.92
N ASP A 31 -2.37 6.73 17.56
CA ASP A 31 -1.22 5.84 17.59
C ASP A 31 -0.98 5.23 16.22
N GLN A 32 -2.04 4.86 15.51
CA GLN A 32 -1.93 4.41 14.12
C GLN A 32 -1.32 5.49 13.23
N GLU A 33 -1.77 6.74 13.35
CA GLU A 33 -1.25 7.85 12.56
C GLU A 33 0.24 8.11 12.83
N LYS A 34 0.66 8.03 14.10
CA LYS A 34 2.08 8.14 14.49
C LYS A 34 2.92 7.03 13.84
N LEU A 35 2.42 5.81 13.76
CA LEU A 35 3.10 4.71 13.07
C LEU A 35 3.18 4.94 11.57
N LEU A 36 2.08 5.36 10.94
CA LEU A 36 2.03 5.65 9.50
C LEU A 36 3.05 6.73 9.08
N LYS A 37 3.18 7.80 9.88
CA LYS A 37 4.17 8.88 9.65
C LYS A 37 5.63 8.44 9.75
N LYS A 38 5.90 7.31 10.42
CA LYS A 38 7.27 6.79 10.65
C LYS A 38 7.54 5.46 9.94
N SER A 39 6.57 4.94 9.19
CA SER A 39 6.63 3.59 8.65
C SER A 39 7.57 3.46 7.44
N CYS A 40 8.28 2.33 7.32
CA CYS A 40 8.98 1.96 6.08
C CYS A 40 8.17 0.94 5.26
N THR A 41 6.93 0.66 5.66
CA THR A 41 6.05 -0.31 5.01
C THR A 41 4.98 0.41 4.19
N LEU A 42 4.87 0.02 2.93
CA LEU A 42 3.80 0.41 2.02
C LEU A 42 2.86 -0.76 1.80
N CYS A 43 1.57 -0.47 1.74
CA CYS A 43 0.60 -1.39 1.18
C CYS A 43 0.38 -1.03 -0.30
N VAL A 44 0.50 -2.03 -1.17
CA VAL A 44 0.36 -1.88 -2.62
C VAL A 44 -0.93 -2.56 -3.05
N GLY A 45 -1.82 -1.82 -3.71
CA GLY A 45 -3.12 -2.30 -4.15
C GLY A 45 -3.31 -2.25 -5.66
N ASN A 46 -4.36 -2.93 -6.12
CA ASN A 46 -4.76 -3.00 -7.53
C ASN A 46 -3.79 -3.77 -8.43
N LEU A 47 -3.00 -4.66 -7.84
CA LEU A 47 -2.16 -5.61 -8.57
C LEU A 47 -3.01 -6.61 -9.35
N SER A 48 -2.44 -7.18 -10.41
CA SER A 48 -3.05 -8.33 -11.08
C SER A 48 -2.97 -9.55 -10.16
N PHE A 49 -3.89 -10.50 -10.32
CA PHE A 49 -3.79 -11.78 -9.61
C PHE A 49 -2.63 -12.64 -10.10
N TYR A 50 -2.07 -12.29 -11.26
CA TYR A 50 -0.92 -12.97 -11.86
C TYR A 50 0.42 -12.27 -11.58
N THR A 51 0.40 -11.08 -10.97
CA THR A 51 1.62 -10.35 -10.61
C THR A 51 2.43 -11.16 -9.59
N THR A 52 3.70 -11.40 -9.90
CA THR A 52 4.59 -12.19 -9.04
C THR A 52 5.39 -11.32 -8.06
N GLU A 53 5.95 -11.94 -7.02
CA GLU A 53 6.80 -11.26 -6.05
C GLU A 53 8.05 -10.67 -6.71
N GLU A 54 8.61 -11.35 -7.71
CA GLU A 54 9.80 -10.92 -8.45
C GLU A 54 9.54 -9.64 -9.25
N GLN A 55 8.37 -9.52 -9.90
CA GLN A 55 7.99 -8.32 -10.63
C GLN A 55 7.81 -7.11 -9.70
N ILE A 56 7.23 -7.35 -8.52
CA ILE A 56 7.10 -6.32 -7.48
C ILE A 56 8.49 -5.91 -6.99
N TYR A 57 9.38 -6.88 -6.75
CA TYR A 57 10.74 -6.61 -6.33
C TYR A 57 11.47 -5.75 -7.36
N GLU A 58 11.46 -6.13 -8.64
CA GLU A 58 12.13 -5.38 -9.70
C GLU A 58 11.64 -3.93 -9.82
N LEU A 59 10.32 -3.69 -9.72
CA LEU A 59 9.76 -2.35 -9.78
C LEU A 59 10.12 -1.52 -8.54
N PHE A 60 9.88 -2.05 -7.35
CA PHE A 60 10.05 -1.34 -6.08
C PHE A 60 11.54 -1.15 -5.71
N SER A 61 12.44 -2.00 -6.20
CA SER A 61 13.89 -1.82 -6.03
C SER A 61 14.43 -0.56 -6.72
N LYS A 62 13.68 0.04 -7.65
CA LYS A 62 14.06 1.31 -8.29
C LYS A 62 14.07 2.49 -7.32
N SER A 63 13.30 2.42 -6.22
CA SER A 63 13.25 3.46 -5.19
C SER A 63 14.18 3.24 -4.01
N GLY A 64 14.71 2.02 -3.82
CA GLY A 64 15.69 1.70 -2.78
C GLY A 64 15.65 0.24 -2.36
N ASP A 65 16.36 -0.08 -1.27
CA ASP A 65 16.58 -1.46 -0.85
C ASP A 65 15.36 -2.02 -0.09
N ILE A 66 14.81 -3.09 -0.65
CA ILE A 66 13.66 -3.80 -0.08
C ILE A 66 14.13 -4.76 1.00
N LYS A 67 13.56 -4.64 2.19
CA LYS A 67 13.78 -5.54 3.33
C LYS A 67 12.91 -6.79 3.24
N LYS A 68 11.64 -6.62 2.85
CA LYS A 68 10.68 -7.72 2.78
C LYS A 68 9.51 -7.40 1.86
N ILE A 69 9.08 -8.39 1.08
CA ILE A 69 7.79 -8.36 0.37
C ILE A 69 6.87 -9.39 1.01
N ILE A 70 5.58 -9.06 1.12
CA ILE A 70 4.56 -9.95 1.68
C ILE A 70 3.36 -9.94 0.76
N MET A 71 3.19 -11.03 0.02
CA MET A 71 2.08 -11.18 -0.91
C MET A 71 0.74 -11.31 -0.16
N GLY A 72 -0.26 -10.56 -0.61
CA GLY A 72 -1.62 -10.66 -0.13
C GLY A 72 -2.30 -11.88 -0.73
N LEU A 73 -2.88 -12.73 0.11
CA LEU A 73 -3.48 -13.99 -0.24
C LEU A 73 -4.98 -14.03 0.09
N ASP A 74 -5.73 -14.78 -0.69
CA ASP A 74 -7.08 -15.18 -0.34
C ASP A 74 -7.05 -16.04 0.93
N LYS A 75 -7.91 -15.73 1.91
CA LYS A 75 -7.94 -16.43 3.20
C LYS A 75 -8.25 -17.93 3.05
N VAL A 76 -9.07 -18.29 2.06
CA VAL A 76 -9.56 -19.65 1.81
C VAL A 76 -8.68 -20.35 0.77
N LYS A 77 -8.54 -19.76 -0.43
CA LYS A 77 -7.84 -20.39 -1.55
C LYS A 77 -6.31 -20.32 -1.44
N LYS A 78 -5.80 -19.42 -0.59
CA LYS A 78 -4.36 -19.16 -0.43
C LYS A 78 -3.65 -18.73 -1.72
N THR A 79 -4.40 -18.18 -2.66
CA THR A 79 -3.89 -17.61 -3.93
C THR A 79 -3.72 -16.10 -3.82
N ALA A 80 -2.87 -15.50 -4.64
CA ALA A 80 -2.72 -14.04 -4.69
C ALA A 80 -4.07 -13.33 -4.90
N CYS A 81 -4.32 -12.26 -4.16
CA CYS A 81 -5.58 -11.52 -4.19
C CYS A 81 -5.41 -10.03 -4.49
N GLY A 82 -4.38 -9.65 -5.26
CA GLY A 82 -4.30 -8.32 -5.88
C GLY A 82 -3.80 -7.19 -4.96
N PHE A 83 -3.10 -7.53 -3.88
CA PHE A 83 -2.36 -6.59 -3.04
C PHE A 83 -1.12 -7.23 -2.43
N CYS A 84 -0.20 -6.41 -1.94
CA CYS A 84 0.95 -6.86 -1.16
C CYS A 84 1.39 -5.79 -0.15
N PHE A 85 2.38 -6.13 0.66
CA PHE A 85 3.15 -5.16 1.46
C PHE A 85 4.61 -5.16 1.01
N VAL A 86 5.19 -3.98 0.94
CA VAL A 86 6.62 -3.78 0.66
C VAL A 86 7.22 -3.03 1.84
N GLU A 87 8.16 -3.66 2.53
CA GLU A 87 8.92 -3.07 3.62
C GLU A 87 10.32 -2.69 3.11
N TYR A 88 10.67 -1.42 3.21
CA TYR A 88 12.01 -0.91 2.94
C TYR A 88 12.87 -0.90 4.20
N TYR A 89 14.20 -0.87 4.03
CA TYR A 89 15.12 -0.60 5.14
C TYR A 89 15.01 0.84 5.62
N CYS A 90 14.86 1.79 4.69
CA CYS A 90 14.86 3.23 4.97
C CYS A 90 13.52 3.87 4.63
N ARG A 91 13.10 4.86 5.44
CA ARG A 91 11.88 5.65 5.20
C ARG A 91 11.98 6.45 3.90
N ALA A 92 13.14 7.02 3.61
CA ALA A 92 13.36 7.83 2.41
C ALA A 92 13.07 7.05 1.12
N ASP A 93 13.44 5.76 1.08
CA ASP A 93 13.20 4.88 -0.06
C ASP A 93 11.70 4.61 -0.24
N ALA A 94 10.99 4.37 0.87
CA ALA A 94 9.53 4.23 0.85
C ALA A 94 8.83 5.52 0.39
N GLU A 95 9.34 6.69 0.77
CA GLU A 95 8.82 7.98 0.29
C GLU A 95 9.06 8.17 -1.21
N ASN A 96 10.23 7.76 -1.73
CA ASN A 96 10.51 7.77 -3.16
C ASN A 96 9.56 6.85 -3.92
N ALA A 97 9.24 5.66 -3.38
CA ALA A 97 8.23 4.79 -3.95
C ALA A 97 6.85 5.47 -4.00
N MET A 98 6.44 6.15 -2.93
CA MET A 98 5.19 6.91 -2.88
C MET A 98 5.15 8.07 -3.90
N ARG A 99 6.29 8.70 -4.20
CA ARG A 99 6.39 9.79 -5.19
C ARG A 99 6.39 9.31 -6.63
N TYR A 100 7.16 8.27 -6.94
CA TYR A 100 7.51 7.93 -8.31
C TYR A 100 6.92 6.62 -8.83
N ILE A 101 6.55 5.69 -7.93
CA ILE A 101 5.97 4.38 -8.29
C ILE A 101 4.45 4.37 -8.07
N ASN A 102 3.95 5.14 -7.10
CA ASN A 102 2.52 5.28 -6.91
C ASN A 102 1.83 5.81 -8.17
N GLY A 103 0.80 5.12 -8.63
CA GLY A 103 0.06 5.51 -9.84
C GLY A 103 0.74 5.13 -11.16
N THR A 104 1.84 4.39 -11.15
CA THR A 104 2.43 3.81 -12.37
C THR A 104 1.79 2.47 -12.73
N HIS A 105 2.16 1.91 -13.88
CA HIS A 105 1.65 0.62 -14.34
C HIS A 105 2.53 -0.54 -13.84
N LEU A 106 1.89 -1.64 -13.47
CA LEU A 106 2.49 -2.97 -13.31
C LEU A 106 1.48 -3.99 -13.87
N ASP A 107 1.91 -4.83 -14.81
CA ASP A 107 1.04 -5.74 -15.58
C ASP A 107 -0.20 -5.04 -16.17
N ASP A 108 0.00 -3.92 -16.85
CA ASP A 108 -1.06 -3.07 -17.45
C ASP A 108 -2.11 -2.54 -16.45
N ARG A 109 -1.80 -2.56 -15.15
CA ARG A 109 -2.68 -2.01 -14.11
C ARG A 109 -2.00 -0.85 -13.41
N ILE A 110 -2.74 0.25 -13.24
CA ILE A 110 -2.32 1.37 -12.40
C ILE A 110 -2.30 0.91 -10.94
N ILE A 111 -1.11 0.74 -10.37
CA ILE A 111 -0.95 0.36 -8.97
C ILE A 111 -1.15 1.58 -8.07
N ARG A 112 -1.58 1.32 -6.84
CA ARG A 112 -1.68 2.35 -5.81
C ARG A 112 -0.81 1.94 -4.64
N THR A 113 -0.19 2.90 -3.98
CA THR A 113 0.54 2.71 -2.72
C THR A 113 -0.03 3.60 -1.62
N ASP A 114 -0.16 3.04 -0.42
CA ASP A 114 -0.56 3.76 0.78
C ASP A 114 0.39 3.39 1.92
N TRP A 115 0.60 4.33 2.86
CA TRP A 115 1.35 4.04 4.08
C TRP A 115 0.68 2.95 4.90
N ASP A 116 1.49 2.04 5.43
CA ASP A 116 1.03 0.96 6.28
C ASP A 116 1.59 1.09 7.69
N ALA A 117 0.80 0.79 8.73
CA ALA A 117 1.23 0.95 10.12
C ALA A 117 2.25 -0.13 10.58
N GLY A 118 2.62 -1.04 9.70
CA GLY A 118 3.52 -2.16 9.94
C GLY A 118 2.80 -3.49 9.74
N PHE A 119 3.51 -4.44 9.12
CA PHE A 119 2.97 -5.77 8.93
C PHE A 119 2.77 -6.49 10.27
N ARG A 120 1.66 -7.21 10.38
CA ARG A 120 1.36 -8.13 11.48
C ARG A 120 0.79 -9.40 10.89
N GLU A 121 1.09 -10.53 11.52
CA GLU A 121 0.58 -11.82 11.11
C GLU A 121 -0.95 -11.80 11.00
N GLY A 122 -1.47 -12.36 9.91
CA GLY A 122 -2.88 -12.34 9.55
C GLY A 122 -3.28 -11.21 8.59
N ARG A 123 -2.48 -10.13 8.47
CA ARG A 123 -2.78 -9.02 7.52
C ARG A 123 -2.52 -9.39 6.07
N GLN A 124 -1.79 -10.47 5.80
CA GLN A 124 -1.62 -10.99 4.45
C GLN A 124 -2.93 -11.54 3.87
N TYR A 125 -3.94 -11.84 4.68
CA TYR A 125 -5.19 -12.40 4.17
C TYR A 125 -6.22 -11.33 3.82
N GLY A 126 -6.88 -11.51 2.67
CA GLY A 126 -8.06 -10.76 2.30
C GLY A 126 -9.16 -10.85 3.38
N ARG A 127 -9.89 -9.75 3.59
CA ARG A 127 -10.97 -9.64 4.59
C ARG A 127 -12.37 -9.70 3.98
N GLY A 128 -12.48 -10.07 2.71
CA GLY A 128 -13.74 -10.41 2.05
C GLY A 128 -14.42 -11.59 2.72
N ARG A 129 -15.76 -11.60 2.70
CA ARG A 129 -16.59 -12.75 3.05
C ARG A 129 -16.21 -13.99 2.23
N SER A 130 -15.85 -13.82 0.96
CA SER A 130 -15.41 -14.90 0.07
C SER A 130 -13.96 -15.36 0.30
N GLY A 131 -13.18 -14.63 1.11
CA GLY A 131 -11.76 -14.85 1.34
C GLY A 131 -10.83 -13.85 0.64
N GLY A 132 -11.29 -13.22 -0.44
CA GLY A 132 -10.54 -12.23 -1.22
C GLY A 132 -10.53 -10.82 -0.60
N GLN A 133 -10.24 -9.80 -1.39
CA GLN A 133 -10.36 -8.40 -0.94
C GLN A 133 -11.82 -7.98 -0.90
N VAL A 134 -12.22 -7.18 0.10
CA VAL A 134 -13.59 -6.64 0.16
C VAL A 134 -13.87 -5.73 -1.05
N ARG A 135 -12.85 -5.08 -1.60
CA ARG A 135 -12.93 -4.32 -2.86
C ARG A 135 -13.63 -5.11 -3.96
N ASP A 136 -13.25 -6.38 -4.12
CA ASP A 136 -13.66 -7.18 -5.26
C ASP A 136 -15.07 -7.76 -5.08
N GLU A 137 -15.65 -7.68 -3.87
CA GLU A 137 -17.04 -8.08 -3.61
C GLU A 137 -18.07 -7.06 -4.14
N TYR A 138 -17.69 -5.79 -4.19
CA TYR A 138 -18.55 -4.70 -4.66
C TYR A 138 -18.21 -4.25 -6.09
N ARG A 139 -17.22 -4.89 -6.72
CA ARG A 139 -16.75 -4.52 -8.05
C ARG A 139 -17.68 -5.13 -9.10
N GLN A 140 -18.54 -4.30 -9.69
CA GLN A 140 -19.43 -4.73 -10.78
C GLN A 140 -18.70 -4.77 -12.13
N ASP A 141 -17.70 -3.88 -12.34
CA ASP A 141 -16.92 -3.79 -13.57
C ASP A 141 -15.41 -3.91 -13.28
N TYR A 142 -14.73 -4.83 -13.97
CA TYR A 142 -13.29 -5.09 -13.78
C TYR A 142 -12.39 -3.91 -14.22
N ASP A 143 -12.93 -2.97 -15.01
CA ASP A 143 -12.12 -2.02 -15.79
C ASP A 143 -12.20 -0.54 -15.38
N LEU A 144 -13.05 -0.16 -14.42
CA LEU A 144 -13.06 1.22 -13.93
C LEU A 144 -12.16 1.37 -12.71
N CYS A 145 -11.09 2.16 -12.88
CA CYS A 145 -10.16 2.60 -11.84
C CYS A 145 -10.91 3.45 -10.80
N SER A 146 -11.62 2.79 -9.88
CA SER A 146 -12.26 3.47 -8.75
C SER A 146 -11.18 4.10 -7.87
N TYR A 147 -11.27 5.42 -7.68
CA TYR A 147 -10.31 6.29 -6.98
C TYR A 147 -10.15 6.02 -5.46
N ARG A 148 -10.65 4.90 -4.94
CA ARG A 148 -10.72 4.65 -3.49
C ARG A 148 -9.68 3.63 -3.05
N SER A 149 -8.61 4.11 -2.38
CA SER A 149 -7.63 3.40 -1.52
C SER A 149 -6.96 2.15 -2.13
N CYS A 150 -5.72 1.85 -1.72
CA CYS A 150 -5.07 0.58 -2.07
C CYS A 150 -5.88 -0.65 -1.66
N VAL A 151 -6.64 -0.49 -0.58
CA VAL A 151 -7.26 -1.60 0.15
C VAL A 151 -8.65 -1.15 0.57
N CYS A 152 -9.68 -1.43 -0.24
CA CYS A 152 -11.04 -1.43 0.26
C CYS A 152 -11.19 -2.70 1.11
N LEU A 153 -10.94 -2.59 2.41
CA LEU A 153 -11.34 -3.62 3.37
C LEU A 153 -12.58 -3.10 4.08
N GLY A 154 -13.63 -3.90 3.98
CA GLY A 154 -14.93 -3.68 4.57
C GLY A 154 -14.89 -3.58 6.09
N ARG A 155 -16.04 -3.12 6.58
CA ARG A 155 -16.40 -2.99 7.99
C ARG A 155 -15.98 -4.19 8.83
#